data_AF-A0A921LU73-F1
#
_entry.id   AF-A0A921LU73-F1
#
_cell.length_a   1.000
_cell.length_b   1.000
_cell.length_c   1.000
_cell.angle_alpha   90.00
_cell.angle_beta   90.00
_cell.angle_gamma   90.00
#
_symmetry.space_group_name_H-M   'P 1'
#
loop_
_entity.id
_entity.type
_entity.pdbx_description
1 polymer ?
#
loop_
_entity_poly.entity_id
_entity_poly.type
_entity_poly.pdbx_seq_one_letter_code
_entity_poly.pdbx_strand_id
1 'polypeptide(L)'
;MTKGMVQMMGSSCQSRLWFMWAVALSVVRAILAVLDPGIGIFALFDVIALFITVVFYIVIRSSIKDLGRDAAKVRVMGWDRYGVRGARYMSVKATVWLFVIMLSLVVVISSAVLVLVAVLAVDQGRCMFPIQLLPFETAIPLAVVHLLLAAPVLVCLVLLGRALLAEVDGV
;
A
#
# COMPACT_ATOMS: atom_id res chain seq x y z
N MET A 1 -5.29 -30.49 14.36
CA MET A 1 -5.14 -30.12 12.94
C MET A 1 -6.11 -29.03 12.49
N THR A 2 -7.32 -28.91 13.06
CA THR A 2 -8.36 -27.95 12.64
C THR A 2 -8.11 -26.49 13.06
N LYS A 3 -7.53 -26.22 14.25
CA LYS A 3 -7.31 -24.84 14.73
C LYS A 3 -6.36 -24.01 13.85
N GLY A 4 -5.22 -24.58 13.42
CA GLY A 4 -4.26 -23.87 12.56
C GLY A 4 -4.79 -23.59 11.16
N MET A 5 -5.58 -24.51 10.59
CA MET A 5 -6.16 -24.36 9.25
C MET A 5 -7.26 -23.29 9.22
N VAL A 6 -8.08 -23.21 10.28
CA VAL A 6 -9.09 -22.15 10.45
C VAL A 6 -8.43 -20.78 10.63
N GLN A 7 -7.33 -20.70 11.37
CA GLN A 7 -6.60 -19.46 11.60
C GLN A 7 -5.93 -18.94 10.31
N MET A 8 -5.36 -19.83 9.48
CA MET A 8 -4.81 -19.49 8.16
C MET A 8 -5.89 -19.02 7.17
N MET A 9 -7.08 -19.63 7.22
CA MET A 9 -8.18 -19.26 6.33
C MET A 9 -8.77 -17.89 6.70
N GLY A 10 -8.84 -17.60 8.00
CA GLY A 10 -9.25 -16.29 8.52
C GLY A 10 -8.27 -15.17 8.15
N SER A 11 -6.96 -15.37 8.35
CA SER A 11 -5.94 -14.36 8.01
C SER A 11 -5.85 -14.09 6.51
N SER A 12 -5.99 -15.13 5.66
CA SER A 12 -6.02 -14.94 4.20
C SER A 12 -7.26 -14.23 3.68
N CYS A 13 -8.40 -14.31 4.36
CA CYS A 13 -9.58 -13.53 4.01
C CYS A 13 -9.37 -12.06 4.41
N GLN A 14 -8.82 -11.85 5.60
CA GLN A 14 -8.55 -10.52 6.16
C GLN A 14 -7.51 -9.73 5.35
N SER A 15 -6.40 -10.36 4.91
CA SER A 15 -5.40 -9.67 4.07
C SER A 15 -5.95 -9.23 2.72
N ARG A 16 -6.78 -10.06 2.08
CA ARG A 16 -7.45 -9.71 0.81
C ARG A 16 -8.43 -8.55 0.99
N LEU A 17 -9.18 -8.54 2.08
CA LEU A 17 -10.11 -7.45 2.38
C LEU A 17 -9.37 -6.11 2.51
N TRP A 18 -8.32 -6.05 3.33
CA TRP A 18 -7.54 -4.82 3.52
C TRP A 18 -6.80 -4.39 2.26
N PHE A 19 -6.34 -5.34 1.44
CA PHE A 19 -5.77 -5.05 0.14
C PHE A 19 -6.79 -4.40 -0.81
N MET A 20 -8.00 -4.97 -0.92
CA MET A 20 -9.05 -4.38 -1.76
C MET A 20 -9.42 -2.97 -1.31
N TRP A 21 -9.52 -2.73 0.00
CA TRP A 21 -9.77 -1.39 0.54
C TRP A 21 -8.62 -0.42 0.25
N ALA A 22 -7.36 -0.84 0.45
CA ALA A 22 -6.19 -0.02 0.13
C ALA A 22 -6.16 0.37 -1.34
N VAL A 23 -6.46 -0.58 -2.24
CA VAL A 23 -6.55 -0.34 -3.69
C VAL A 23 -7.70 0.61 -4.02
N ALA A 24 -8.91 0.37 -3.51
CA ALA A 24 -10.07 1.21 -3.78
C ALA A 24 -9.85 2.67 -3.33
N LEU A 25 -9.34 2.87 -2.12
CA LEU A 25 -9.04 4.20 -1.60
C LEU A 25 -7.92 4.90 -2.38
N SER A 26 -6.89 4.15 -2.80
CA SER A 26 -5.80 4.68 -3.64
C SER A 26 -6.29 5.05 -5.05
N VAL A 27 -7.23 4.30 -5.64
CA VAL A 27 -7.85 4.64 -6.92
C VAL A 27 -8.68 5.91 -6.80
N VAL A 28 -9.52 6.03 -5.77
CA VAL A 28 -10.30 7.26 -5.52
C VAL A 28 -9.37 8.46 -5.39
N ARG A 29 -8.29 8.32 -4.63
CA ARG A 29 -7.26 9.34 -4.45
C ARG A 29 -6.57 9.72 -5.77
N ALA A 30 -6.22 8.74 -6.61
CA ALA A 30 -5.65 8.98 -7.94
C ALA A 30 -6.64 9.72 -8.86
N ILE A 31 -7.93 9.35 -8.84
CA ILE A 31 -8.98 10.05 -9.61
C ILE A 31 -9.07 11.52 -9.16
N LEU A 32 -9.07 11.79 -7.86
CA LEU A 32 -9.09 13.16 -7.33
C LEU A 32 -7.85 13.95 -7.77
N ALA A 33 -6.67 13.32 -7.82
CA ALA A 33 -5.45 13.96 -8.31
C ALA A 33 -5.48 14.24 -9.83
N VAL A 34 -6.16 13.40 -10.64
CA VAL A 34 -6.35 13.63 -12.09
C VAL A 34 -7.34 14.77 -12.35
N LEU A 35 -8.37 14.88 -11.51
CA LEU A 35 -9.35 15.94 -11.61
C LEU A 35 -8.74 17.31 -11.30
N ASP A 36 -7.62 17.37 -10.59
CA ASP A 36 -6.88 18.61 -10.38
C ASP A 36 -5.91 18.92 -11.54
N PRO A 37 -6.25 19.88 -12.42
CA PRO A 37 -5.42 20.22 -13.57
C PRO A 37 -4.02 20.76 -13.25
N GLY A 38 -3.78 21.30 -12.05
CA GLY A 38 -2.45 21.80 -11.66
C GLY A 38 -1.48 20.69 -11.25
N ILE A 39 -1.98 19.44 -11.16
CA ILE A 39 -1.43 18.40 -10.28
C ILE A 39 -1.30 17.05 -11.01
N GLY A 40 -1.44 17.01 -12.35
CA GLY A 40 -1.34 15.77 -13.13
C GLY A 40 -0.06 14.95 -12.92
N ILE A 41 1.04 15.57 -12.49
CA ILE A 41 2.28 14.87 -12.09
C ILE A 41 2.08 14.06 -10.79
N PHE A 42 1.24 14.51 -9.86
CA PHE A 42 0.91 13.78 -8.62
C PHE A 42 -0.02 12.60 -8.85
N ALA A 43 -0.92 12.68 -9.84
CA ALA A 43 -1.68 11.53 -10.28
C ALA A 43 -0.76 10.39 -10.75
N LEU A 44 0.36 10.72 -11.41
CA LEU A 44 1.37 9.72 -11.79
C LEU A 44 2.01 9.06 -10.56
N PHE A 45 2.31 9.83 -9.49
CA PHE A 45 2.83 9.27 -8.24
C PHE A 45 1.83 8.33 -7.56
N ASP A 46 0.55 8.69 -7.49
CA ASP A 46 -0.49 7.84 -6.92
C ASP A 46 -0.70 6.55 -7.76
N VAL A 47 -0.62 6.65 -9.10
CA VAL A 47 -0.70 5.48 -10.00
C VAL A 47 0.52 4.56 -9.86
N ILE A 48 1.73 5.11 -9.76
CA ILE A 48 2.95 4.33 -9.52
C ILE A 48 2.86 3.65 -8.15
N ALA A 49 2.40 4.36 -7.11
CA ALA A 49 2.21 3.78 -5.79
C ALA A 49 1.18 2.64 -5.81
N LEU A 50 0.08 2.80 -6.55
CA LEU A 50 -0.92 1.74 -6.76
C LEU A 50 -0.29 0.52 -7.44
N PHE A 51 0.47 0.72 -8.52
CA PHE A 51 1.15 -0.36 -9.24
C PHE A 51 2.12 -1.11 -8.33
N ILE A 52 2.98 -0.39 -7.60
CA ILE A 52 3.91 -0.96 -6.62
C ILE A 52 3.14 -1.75 -5.57
N THR A 53 2.00 -1.23 -5.10
CA THR A 53 1.15 -1.90 -4.10
C THR A 53 0.66 -3.25 -4.58
N VAL A 54 0.15 -3.30 -5.82
CA VAL A 54 -0.39 -4.52 -6.43
C VAL A 54 0.72 -5.55 -6.68
N VAL A 55 1.81 -5.14 -7.33
CA VAL A 55 2.95 -6.03 -7.64
C VAL A 55 3.51 -6.64 -6.36
N PHE A 56 3.72 -5.81 -5.34
CA PHE A 56 4.29 -6.27 -4.09
C PHE A 56 3.37 -7.23 -3.32
N TYR A 57 2.06 -6.96 -3.31
CA TYR A 57 1.09 -7.89 -2.73
C TYR A 57 1.17 -9.27 -3.41
N ILE A 58 1.29 -9.30 -4.74
CA ILE A 58 1.45 -10.55 -5.51
C ILE A 58 2.76 -11.25 -5.13
N VAL A 59 3.88 -10.52 -5.06
CA VAL A 59 5.21 -11.06 -4.71
C VAL A 59 5.23 -11.64 -3.29
N ILE A 60 4.68 -10.94 -2.29
CA ILE A 60 4.57 -11.49 -0.93
C ILE A 60 3.70 -12.73 -0.93
N ARG A 61 2.53 -12.70 -1.57
CA ARG A 61 1.62 -13.86 -1.57
C ARG A 61 2.24 -15.07 -2.25
N SER A 62 3.05 -14.87 -3.29
CA SER A 62 3.89 -15.92 -3.87
C SER A 62 4.86 -16.48 -2.83
N SER A 63 5.59 -15.59 -2.17
CA SER A 63 6.63 -15.94 -1.19
C SER A 63 6.06 -16.71 0.02
N ILE A 64 4.88 -16.32 0.52
CA ILE A 64 4.15 -17.02 1.59
C ILE A 64 3.74 -18.43 1.14
N LYS A 65 3.23 -18.58 -0.09
CA LYS A 65 2.87 -19.90 -0.64
C LYS A 65 4.09 -20.81 -0.77
N ASP A 66 5.21 -20.27 -1.21
CA ASP A 66 6.46 -21.02 -1.35
C ASP A 66 7.01 -21.45 0.02
N LEU A 67 6.98 -20.55 1.01
CA LEU A 67 7.31 -20.87 2.41
C LEU A 67 6.45 -22.01 2.95
N GLY A 68 5.14 -21.98 2.70
CA GLY A 68 4.19 -23.02 3.10
C GLY A 68 4.43 -24.36 2.41
N ARG A 69 4.73 -24.34 1.11
CA ARG A 69 5.07 -25.55 0.34
C ARG A 69 6.36 -26.18 0.82
N ASP A 70 7.36 -25.36 1.12
CA ASP A 70 8.63 -25.82 1.70
C ASP A 70 8.41 -26.38 3.12
N ALA A 71 7.45 -25.85 3.89
CA ALA A 71 7.14 -26.33 5.24
C ALA A 71 6.53 -27.73 5.21
N ALA A 72 5.61 -27.94 4.28
CA ALA A 72 5.02 -29.25 4.04
C ALA A 72 6.09 -30.28 3.60
N LYS A 73 7.02 -29.91 2.70
CA LYS A 73 8.08 -30.81 2.21
C LYS A 73 9.09 -31.19 3.30
N VAL A 74 9.51 -30.23 4.14
CA VAL A 74 10.48 -30.48 5.22
C VAL A 74 9.92 -31.40 6.30
N ARG A 75 8.61 -31.33 6.56
CA ARG A 75 7.92 -32.26 7.47
C ARG A 75 7.99 -33.71 7.00
N VAL A 76 8.24 -33.94 5.69
CA VAL A 76 8.35 -35.26 5.07
C VAL A 76 9.80 -35.73 4.93
N MET A 77 10.78 -34.83 4.75
CA MET A 77 12.16 -35.19 4.37
C MET A 77 13.24 -35.09 5.48
N GLY A 78 12.93 -34.61 6.68
CA GLY A 78 13.92 -34.49 7.77
C GLY A 78 14.71 -33.17 7.77
N TRP A 79 15.22 -32.79 8.95
CA TRP A 79 15.42 -31.41 9.42
C TRP A 79 16.84 -30.81 9.27
N ASP A 80 17.55 -31.01 8.16
CA ASP A 80 18.96 -30.55 8.06
C ASP A 80 19.17 -29.09 7.58
N ARG A 81 18.13 -28.31 7.26
CA ARG A 81 18.27 -26.95 6.70
C ARG A 81 17.55 -25.85 7.49
N TYR A 82 17.73 -25.81 8.81
CA TYR A 82 17.10 -24.80 9.67
C TYR A 82 17.72 -23.39 9.54
N GLY A 83 19.03 -23.26 9.31
CA GLY A 83 19.72 -21.96 9.31
C GLY A 83 19.33 -21.03 8.14
N VAL A 84 19.27 -21.56 6.91
CA VAL A 84 18.92 -20.77 5.70
C VAL A 84 17.45 -20.32 5.73
N ARG A 85 16.61 -21.07 6.46
CA ARG A 85 15.16 -20.86 6.52
C ARG A 85 14.77 -19.75 7.49
N GLY A 86 15.44 -19.66 8.65
CA GLY A 86 15.29 -18.54 9.57
C GLY A 86 15.67 -17.20 8.93
N ALA A 87 16.71 -17.19 8.08
CA ALA A 87 17.10 -16.00 7.32
C ALA A 87 16.04 -15.58 6.29
N ARG A 88 15.49 -16.52 5.51
CA ARG A 88 14.38 -16.23 4.57
C ARG A 88 13.11 -15.76 5.28
N TYR A 89 12.84 -16.29 6.46
CA TYR A 89 11.67 -15.90 7.26
C TYR A 89 11.79 -14.46 7.77
N MET A 90 12.95 -14.14 8.37
CA MET A 90 13.30 -12.79 8.81
C MET A 90 13.29 -11.81 7.63
N SER A 91 13.79 -12.21 6.45
CA SER A 91 13.81 -11.34 5.27
C SER A 91 12.41 -11.03 4.76
N VAL A 92 11.50 -12.01 4.71
CA VAL A 92 10.10 -11.79 4.26
C VAL A 92 9.37 -10.85 5.23
N LYS A 93 9.53 -11.02 6.55
CA LYS A 93 8.95 -10.10 7.54
C LYS A 93 9.49 -8.68 7.44
N ALA A 94 10.81 -8.54 7.30
CA ALA A 94 11.44 -7.24 7.11
C ALA A 94 10.96 -6.57 5.81
N THR A 95 10.81 -7.35 4.73
CA THR A 95 10.31 -6.88 3.45
C THR A 95 8.89 -6.34 3.55
N VAL A 96 7.98 -7.04 4.26
CA VAL A 96 6.59 -6.59 4.49
C VAL A 96 6.57 -5.22 5.19
N TRP A 97 7.32 -5.05 6.28
CA TRP A 97 7.35 -3.79 7.02
C TRP A 97 8.03 -2.67 6.26
N LEU A 98 9.14 -2.96 5.58
CA LEU A 98 9.85 -1.99 4.76
C LEU A 98 8.93 -1.43 3.67
N PHE A 99 8.12 -2.27 3.05
CA PHE A 99 7.13 -1.84 2.08
C PHE A 99 6.00 -1.00 2.68
N VAL A 100 5.43 -1.41 3.82
CA VAL A 100 4.40 -0.62 4.51
C VAL A 100 4.92 0.79 4.81
N ILE A 101 6.17 0.88 5.30
CA ILE A 101 6.83 2.16 5.59
C ILE A 101 7.05 2.96 4.31
N MET A 102 7.58 2.34 3.25
CA MET A 102 7.86 3.02 1.99
C MET A 102 6.59 3.56 1.32
N LEU A 103 5.53 2.76 1.22
CA LEU A 103 4.25 3.25 0.68
C LEU A 103 3.63 4.31 1.57
N SER A 104 3.73 4.17 2.89
CA SER A 104 3.24 5.19 3.82
C SER A 104 3.95 6.52 3.60
N LEU A 105 5.27 6.50 3.43
CA LEU A 105 6.07 7.68 3.10
C LEU A 105 5.64 8.29 1.77
N VAL A 106 5.44 7.48 0.72
CA VAL A 106 4.99 7.98 -0.58
C VAL A 106 3.63 8.65 -0.45
N VAL A 107 2.67 8.04 0.26
CA VAL A 107 1.33 8.61 0.48
C VAL A 107 1.40 9.92 1.27
N VAL A 108 2.21 9.99 2.33
CA VAL A 108 2.38 11.21 3.14
C VAL A 108 3.07 12.32 2.35
N ILE A 109 4.17 12.01 1.66
CA ILE A 109 4.93 12.99 0.88
C ILE A 109 4.07 13.53 -0.26
N SER A 110 3.40 12.67 -1.03
CA SER A 110 2.54 13.13 -2.11
C SER A 110 1.39 14.01 -1.60
N SER A 111 0.77 13.69 -0.46
CA SER A 111 -0.25 14.58 0.13
C SER A 111 0.32 15.89 0.66
N ALA A 112 1.48 15.88 1.33
CA ALA A 112 2.10 17.08 1.86
C ALA A 112 2.54 18.04 0.75
N VAL A 113 3.13 17.52 -0.33
CA VAL A 113 3.52 18.31 -1.49
C VAL A 113 2.28 18.85 -2.21
N LEU A 114 1.20 18.07 -2.33
CA LEU A 114 -0.05 18.52 -2.96
C LEU A 114 -0.68 19.67 -2.18
N VAL A 115 -0.70 19.61 -0.84
CA VAL A 115 -1.14 20.73 0.01
C VAL A 115 -0.23 21.96 -0.17
N LEU A 116 1.08 21.79 -0.19
CA LEU A 116 2.02 22.89 -0.40
C LEU A 116 1.82 23.56 -1.77
N VAL A 117 1.65 22.76 -2.83
CA VAL A 117 1.39 23.26 -4.19
C VAL A 117 0.05 23.99 -4.24
N ALA A 118 -1.00 23.47 -3.61
CA ALA A 118 -2.29 24.14 -3.55
C ALA A 118 -2.20 25.50 -2.83
N VAL A 119 -1.47 25.59 -1.72
CA VAL A 119 -1.24 26.85 -0.99
C VAL A 119 -0.44 27.84 -1.84
N LEU A 120 0.64 27.40 -2.50
CA LEU A 120 1.45 28.25 -3.38
C LEU A 120 0.66 28.73 -4.60
N ALA A 121 -0.21 27.90 -5.16
CA ALA A 121 -1.05 28.28 -6.30
C ALA A 121 -2.07 29.37 -5.92
N VAL A 122 -2.56 29.37 -4.67
CA VAL A 122 -3.47 30.39 -4.14
C VAL A 122 -2.73 31.72 -3.92
N ASP A 123 -1.54 31.68 -3.32
CA ASP A 123 -0.72 32.87 -3.10
C ASP A 123 -0.20 33.48 -4.43
N GLN A 124 0.09 32.64 -5.43
CA GLN A 124 0.59 33.08 -6.74
C GLN A 124 -0.52 33.41 -7.75
N GLY A 125 -1.74 33.74 -7.31
CA GLY A 125 -3.02 33.78 -8.06
C GLY A 125 -3.14 34.50 -9.42
N ARG A 126 -2.09 34.66 -10.22
CA ARG A 126 -2.07 35.27 -11.56
C ARG A 126 -1.10 34.67 -12.58
N CYS A 127 -0.28 33.67 -12.27
CA CYS A 127 0.68 33.11 -13.25
C CYS A 127 0.50 31.61 -13.53
N MET A 128 -0.50 31.32 -14.37
CA MET A 128 -0.51 30.31 -15.43
C MET A 128 -0.23 28.82 -15.13
N PHE A 129 -1.23 27.98 -15.42
CA PHE A 129 -1.11 26.86 -16.37
C PHE A 129 -2.39 26.79 -17.23
N PRO A 130 -2.31 26.70 -18.58
CA PRO A 130 -3.44 26.89 -19.49
C PRO A 130 -4.39 25.68 -19.61
N ILE A 131 -4.18 24.62 -18.83
CA ILE A 131 -4.92 23.36 -18.91
C ILE A 131 -5.70 23.20 -17.60
N GLN A 132 -6.55 24.17 -17.24
CA GLN A 132 -7.36 24.11 -16.01
C GLN A 132 -8.78 23.61 -16.29
N LEU A 133 -9.10 22.37 -15.86
CA LEU A 133 -10.41 21.72 -15.99
C LEU A 133 -11.42 22.09 -14.88
N LEU A 134 -10.97 22.61 -13.73
CA LEU A 134 -11.80 22.98 -12.58
C LEU A 134 -11.41 24.38 -12.05
N PRO A 135 -12.36 25.17 -11.52
CA PRO A 135 -12.11 26.53 -11.03
C PRO A 135 -11.25 26.54 -9.75
N PHE A 136 -10.36 27.55 -9.64
CA PHE A 136 -9.36 27.70 -8.57
C PHE A 136 -9.90 27.56 -7.13
N GLU A 137 -11.15 27.98 -6.89
CA GLU A 137 -11.80 27.87 -5.58
C GLU A 137 -11.94 26.41 -5.10
N THR A 138 -11.88 25.44 -6.01
CA THR A 138 -12.00 24.01 -5.69
C THR A 138 -10.67 23.31 -5.40
N ALA A 139 -9.51 23.93 -5.66
CA ALA A 139 -8.21 23.31 -5.47
C ALA A 139 -7.85 23.06 -3.99
N ILE A 140 -8.14 24.03 -3.11
CA ILE A 140 -7.92 23.89 -1.66
C ILE A 140 -8.78 22.76 -1.05
N PRO A 141 -10.12 22.72 -1.25
CA PRO A 141 -10.92 21.64 -0.67
C PRO A 141 -10.56 20.27 -1.26
N LEU A 142 -10.16 20.20 -2.53
CA LEU A 142 -9.71 18.95 -3.15
C LEU A 142 -8.38 18.45 -2.54
N ALA A 143 -7.43 19.34 -2.28
CA ALA A 143 -6.18 19.01 -1.58
C ALA A 143 -6.44 18.54 -0.13
N VAL A 144 -7.38 19.17 0.57
CA VAL A 144 -7.80 18.75 1.91
C VAL A 144 -8.45 17.36 1.88
N VAL A 145 -9.32 17.08 0.90
CA VAL A 145 -9.93 15.75 0.74
C VAL A 145 -8.87 14.70 0.41
N HIS A 146 -7.88 15.02 -0.42
CA HIS A 146 -6.76 14.11 -0.73
C HIS A 146 -5.92 13.79 0.52
N LEU A 147 -5.68 14.78 1.38
CA LEU A 147 -5.02 14.60 2.68
C LEU A 147 -5.88 13.76 3.65
N LEU A 148 -7.19 14.02 3.71
CA LEU A 148 -8.11 13.25 4.56
C LEU A 148 -8.18 11.78 4.13
N LEU A 149 -8.08 11.50 2.84
CA LEU A 149 -8.00 10.13 2.29
C LEU A 149 -6.65 9.45 2.54
N ALA A 150 -5.58 10.20 2.82
CA ALA A 150 -4.28 9.63 3.16
C ALA A 150 -4.36 8.78 4.43
N ALA A 151 -5.02 9.28 5.49
CA ALA A 151 -5.14 8.59 6.77
C ALA A 151 -5.78 7.18 6.67
N PRO A 152 -6.97 6.98 6.05
CA PRO A 152 -7.55 5.65 5.91
C PRO A 152 -6.73 4.74 4.99
N VAL A 153 -6.04 5.27 3.97
CA VAL A 153 -5.11 4.48 3.14
C VAL A 153 -3.95 3.95 4.01
N LEU A 154 -3.35 4.80 4.83
CA LEU A 154 -2.28 4.41 5.76
C LEU A 154 -2.75 3.32 6.74
N VAL A 155 -3.95 3.49 7.31
CA VAL A 155 -4.55 2.48 8.20
C VAL A 155 -4.73 1.16 7.46
N CYS A 156 -5.26 1.18 6.24
CA CYS A 156 -5.42 -0.04 5.43
C CYS A 156 -4.07 -0.71 5.12
N LEU A 157 -3.02 0.05 4.81
CA LEU A 157 -1.67 -0.47 4.56
C LEU A 157 -1.06 -1.12 5.80
N VAL A 158 -1.22 -0.49 6.97
CA VAL A 158 -0.74 -1.05 8.25
C VAL A 158 -1.50 -2.33 8.60
N LEU A 159 -2.82 -2.34 8.46
CA LEU A 159 -3.65 -3.52 8.73
C LEU A 159 -3.37 -4.65 7.75
N LEU A 160 -3.14 -4.33 6.47
CA LEU A 160 -2.67 -5.27 5.46
C LEU A 160 -1.32 -5.88 5.84
N GLY A 161 -0.35 -5.05 6.24
CA GLY A 161 0.96 -5.50 6.69
C GLY A 161 0.86 -6.45 7.88
N ARG A 162 0.05 -6.11 8.89
CA ARG A 162 -0.22 -6.99 10.04
C ARG A 162 -0.88 -8.31 9.63
N ALA A 163 -1.85 -8.27 8.71
CA ALA A 163 -2.52 -9.47 8.22
C ALA A 163 -1.56 -10.39 7.44
N LEU A 164 -0.69 -9.83 6.60
CA LEU A 164 0.35 -10.57 5.88
C LEU A 164 1.38 -11.18 6.83
N LEU A 165 1.76 -10.48 7.89
CA LEU A 165 2.64 -11.03 8.93
C LEU A 165 1.98 -12.18 9.67
N ALA A 166 0.69 -12.06 10.01
CA ALA A 166 -0.06 -13.14 10.64
C ALA A 166 -0.18 -14.38 9.73
N GLU A 167 -0.23 -14.19 8.40
CA GLU A 167 -0.13 -15.30 7.44
C GLU A 167 1.25 -15.94 7.45
N VAL A 168 2.33 -15.14 7.46
CA VAL A 168 3.71 -15.62 7.53
C VAL A 168 3.93 -16.40 8.83
N ASP A 169 3.43 -15.90 9.97
CA ASP A 169 3.49 -16.55 11.29
C ASP A 169 2.62 -17.80 11.42
N GLY A 170 1.64 -17.98 10.53
CA GLY A 170 0.81 -19.19 10.50
C GLY A 170 1.40 -20.36 9.72
N VAL A 171 2.50 -20.16 8.98
CA VAL A 171 3.18 -21.15 8.12
C VAL A 171 4.16 -22.01 8.92
#